data_AF-A0A015YCI3-F1
#
_entry.id   AF-A0A015YCI3-F1
#
_cell.length_a   1.000
_cell.length_b   1.000
_cell.length_c   1.000
_cell.angle_alpha   90.00
_cell.angle_beta   90.00
_cell.angle_gamma   90.00
#
_symmetry.space_group_name_H-M   'P 1'
#
loop_
_entity.id
_entity.type
_entity.pdbx_description
1 polymer ?
#
loop_
_entity_poly.entity_id
_entity_poly.type
_entity_poly.pdbx_seq_one_letter_code
_entity_poly.pdbx_strand_id
1 'polypeptide(L)'
;MDRTDFIENRIDVIKNIYTLYSYAKSSMVDNKEWALQRFKQGKWYIVEVFGNTLFFAPSRFVGYKDNTIEKHKLNHGDGTQTNSKFHELKLYKEASDVFLTQQFEHFMITLGIEKDTAKFLIPYNYEISDLKKPRKCYFICPTHCKGQKENAWKSFLSKNIMAIGWKHTDYTNYSIEEIINDYTDDHTAIEPFKNIKDIKEGDIVCCTNNNFGLWGIGIALSQYKFYKDIHYAGIDEDGNDSYYSHYIDVAWICFKDNGYIPAKELHILSPEKMWQPYGTLNLKEEIPQYISNYLLKNTETDMEQNSKLEKYIKILEANKNIILTGAPGTGKTHLAKAIANTMDAEYDFVQFHPSYDYT
;
A
#
# COMPACT_ATOMS: atom_id res chain seq x y z
N MET A 1 -21.43 15.86 -20.48
CA MET A 1 -20.70 14.94 -21.38
C MET A 1 -20.51 13.64 -20.64
N ASP A 2 -20.73 12.50 -21.25
CA ASP A 2 -20.46 11.21 -20.60
C ASP A 2 -18.95 10.94 -20.60
N ARG A 3 -18.43 10.44 -19.47
CA ARG A 3 -17.03 9.97 -19.39
C ARG A 3 -16.96 8.53 -19.93
N THR A 4 -15.95 8.26 -20.74
CA THR A 4 -15.74 6.95 -21.38
C THR A 4 -14.37 6.34 -21.07
N ASP A 5 -13.51 7.08 -20.37
CA ASP A 5 -12.17 6.70 -19.90
C ASP A 5 -12.26 5.83 -18.63
N PHE A 6 -13.05 4.75 -18.68
CA PHE A 6 -13.16 3.80 -17.58
C PHE A 6 -11.84 3.03 -17.38
N ILE A 7 -11.58 2.66 -16.13
CA ILE A 7 -10.51 1.70 -15.80
C ILE A 7 -10.66 0.40 -16.56
N GLU A 8 -9.55 -0.31 -16.75
CA GLU A 8 -9.50 -1.60 -17.43
C GLU A 8 -9.03 -2.73 -16.52
N ASN A 9 -8.28 -2.40 -15.46
CA ASN A 9 -7.67 -3.39 -14.57
C ASN A 9 -7.53 -2.85 -13.14
N ARG A 10 -7.11 -3.70 -12.20
CA ARG A 10 -6.91 -3.32 -10.79
C ARG A 10 -5.74 -2.35 -10.57
N ILE A 11 -4.73 -2.32 -11.44
CA ILE A 11 -3.62 -1.35 -11.33
C ILE A 11 -4.14 0.07 -11.45
N ASP A 12 -5.03 0.33 -12.42
CA ASP A 12 -5.65 1.65 -12.60
C ASP A 12 -6.38 2.11 -11.33
N VAL A 13 -7.13 1.18 -10.71
CA VAL A 13 -7.91 1.44 -9.50
C VAL A 13 -6.99 1.73 -8.31
N ILE A 14 -5.97 0.90 -8.06
CA ILE A 14 -5.02 1.09 -6.95
C ILE A 14 -4.26 2.41 -7.08
N LYS A 15 -3.84 2.77 -8.29
CA LYS A 15 -3.20 4.07 -8.53
C LYS A 15 -4.16 5.21 -8.19
N ASN A 16 -5.41 5.16 -8.65
CA ASN A 16 -6.40 6.19 -8.32
C ASN A 16 -6.72 6.28 -6.82
N ILE A 17 -6.81 5.14 -6.13
CA ILE A 17 -6.98 5.10 -4.66
C ILE A 17 -5.83 5.89 -4.01
N TYR A 18 -4.59 5.56 -4.39
CA TYR A 18 -3.42 6.23 -3.83
C TYR A 18 -3.37 7.71 -4.21
N THR A 19 -3.72 8.07 -5.45
CA THR A 19 -3.82 9.46 -5.91
C THR A 19 -4.79 10.26 -5.05
N LEU A 20 -6.02 9.77 -4.84
CA LEU A 20 -7.00 10.47 -4.01
C LEU A 20 -6.55 10.58 -2.54
N TYR A 21 -6.00 9.50 -1.99
CA TYR A 21 -5.44 9.49 -0.65
C TYR A 21 -4.31 10.51 -0.50
N SER A 22 -3.43 10.59 -1.51
CA SER A 22 -2.30 11.51 -1.54
C SER A 22 -2.75 12.98 -1.48
N TYR A 23 -3.89 13.31 -2.08
CA TYR A 23 -4.50 14.62 -1.98
C TYR A 23 -5.07 14.88 -0.59
N ALA A 24 -5.74 13.91 0.03
CA ALA A 24 -6.27 14.04 1.39
C ALA A 24 -5.17 14.21 2.46
N LYS A 25 -3.97 13.70 2.20
CA LYS A 25 -2.78 13.91 3.04
C LYS A 25 -1.87 15.05 2.54
N SER A 26 -2.30 15.84 1.56
CA SER A 26 -1.51 16.95 1.03
C SER A 26 -1.40 18.10 2.03
N SER A 27 -0.27 18.80 2.00
CA SER A 27 -0.10 20.08 2.70
C SER A 27 -0.83 21.23 2.00
N MET A 28 -1.23 21.06 0.72
CA MET A 28 -2.04 22.02 0.00
C MET A 28 -3.50 21.91 0.45
N VAL A 29 -3.97 22.95 1.16
CA VAL A 29 -5.30 22.99 1.79
C VAL A 29 -6.41 22.70 0.76
N ASP A 30 -6.38 23.34 -0.41
CA ASP A 30 -7.40 23.15 -1.45
C ASP A 30 -7.50 21.70 -1.94
N ASN A 31 -6.35 21.05 -2.15
CA ASN A 31 -6.30 19.64 -2.59
C ASN A 31 -6.82 18.71 -1.50
N LYS A 32 -6.40 18.98 -0.25
CA LYS A 32 -6.84 18.24 0.93
C LYS A 32 -8.34 18.33 1.12
N GLU A 33 -8.88 19.54 1.22
CA GLU A 33 -10.32 19.75 1.42
C GLU A 33 -11.14 19.14 0.29
N TRP A 34 -10.69 19.30 -0.96
CA TRP A 34 -11.36 18.72 -2.11
C TRP A 34 -11.44 17.19 -2.03
N ALA A 35 -10.33 16.54 -1.70
CA ALA A 35 -10.28 15.08 -1.56
C ALA A 35 -11.13 14.59 -0.40
N LEU A 36 -11.03 15.23 0.78
CA LEU A 36 -11.85 14.91 1.94
C LEU A 36 -13.35 15.03 1.64
N GLN A 37 -13.78 16.00 0.83
CA GLN A 37 -15.17 16.10 0.37
C GLN A 37 -15.59 14.90 -0.47
N ARG A 38 -14.72 14.35 -1.33
CA ARG A 38 -15.05 13.12 -2.09
C ARG A 38 -15.23 11.93 -1.15
N PHE A 39 -14.34 11.79 -0.16
CA PHE A 39 -14.48 10.78 0.89
C PHE A 39 -15.76 10.96 1.70
N LYS A 40 -16.20 12.18 2.02
CA LYS A 40 -17.47 12.42 2.74
C LYS A 40 -18.70 12.04 1.91
N GLN A 41 -18.71 12.40 0.63
CA GLN A 41 -19.87 12.26 -0.26
C GLN A 41 -20.03 10.85 -0.87
N GLY A 42 -19.00 10.00 -0.75
CA GLY A 42 -19.04 8.64 -1.26
C GLY A 42 -20.18 7.81 -0.64
N LYS A 43 -20.77 6.94 -1.48
CA LYS A 43 -21.76 5.94 -1.06
C LYS A 43 -21.20 4.52 -1.20
N TRP A 44 -20.51 4.28 -2.31
CA TRP A 44 -19.84 3.02 -2.64
C TRP A 44 -18.34 3.22 -2.61
N TYR A 45 -17.63 2.37 -1.88
CA TYR A 45 -16.19 2.42 -1.71
C TYR A 45 -15.55 1.14 -2.23
N ILE A 46 -14.52 1.31 -3.06
CA ILE A 46 -13.58 0.23 -3.35
C ILE A 46 -12.71 0.04 -2.12
N VAL A 47 -12.51 -1.23 -1.74
CA VAL A 47 -11.63 -1.65 -0.67
C VAL A 47 -10.42 -2.35 -1.28
N GLU A 48 -9.23 -1.91 -0.90
CA GLU A 48 -7.96 -2.51 -1.32
C GLU A 48 -6.98 -2.59 -0.16
N VAL A 49 -6.07 -3.56 -0.23
CA VAL A 49 -5.04 -3.78 0.79
C VAL A 49 -3.77 -3.02 0.41
N PHE A 50 -3.32 -2.13 1.28
CA PHE A 50 -2.08 -1.37 1.14
C PHE A 50 -1.15 -1.75 2.29
N GLY A 51 -0.43 -2.86 2.12
CA GLY A 51 0.32 -3.48 3.20
C GLY A 51 -0.61 -4.08 4.24
N ASN A 52 -0.51 -3.69 5.51
CA ASN A 52 -1.39 -4.21 6.56
C ASN A 52 -2.63 -3.31 6.82
N THR A 53 -2.89 -2.32 5.96
CA THR A 53 -3.99 -1.37 6.11
C THR A 53 -4.99 -1.47 4.96
N LEU A 54 -6.28 -1.43 5.28
CA LEU A 54 -7.33 -1.31 4.27
C LEU A 54 -7.52 0.15 3.86
N PHE A 55 -7.47 0.38 2.56
CA PHE A 55 -7.81 1.66 1.97
C PHE A 55 -9.21 1.59 1.39
N PHE A 56 -9.95 2.68 1.58
CA PHE A 56 -11.30 2.84 1.08
C PHE A 56 -11.35 4.06 0.20
N ALA A 57 -11.83 3.95 -1.05
CA ALA A 57 -11.97 5.10 -1.92
C ALA A 57 -13.32 5.12 -2.65
N PRO A 58 -13.94 6.30 -2.86
CA PRO A 58 -15.19 6.40 -3.59
C PRO A 58 -15.07 5.81 -5.00
N SER A 59 -15.89 4.80 -5.29
CA SER A 59 -16.00 4.10 -6.58
C SER A 59 -16.00 5.03 -7.79
N ARG A 60 -16.78 6.11 -7.75
CA ARG A 60 -16.84 7.11 -8.84
C ARG A 60 -15.47 7.71 -9.15
N PHE A 61 -14.67 8.04 -8.14
CA PHE A 61 -13.37 8.65 -8.39
C PHE A 61 -12.39 7.63 -8.98
N VAL A 62 -12.39 6.40 -8.46
CA VAL A 62 -11.40 5.38 -8.82
C VAL A 62 -11.77 4.54 -10.05
N GLY A 63 -13.00 4.69 -10.57
CA GLY A 63 -13.49 3.96 -11.73
C GLY A 63 -13.11 4.52 -13.10
N TYR A 64 -12.24 5.54 -13.16
CA TYR A 64 -11.76 6.14 -14.41
C TYR A 64 -10.24 6.18 -14.48
N LYS A 65 -9.65 5.99 -15.66
CA LYS A 65 -8.19 5.94 -15.84
C LYS A 65 -7.47 7.22 -15.45
N ASP A 66 -6.37 7.05 -14.71
CA ASP A 66 -5.45 8.12 -14.29
C ASP A 66 -6.21 9.37 -13.82
N ASN A 67 -7.20 9.17 -12.95
CA ASN A 67 -8.12 10.23 -12.58
C ASN A 67 -7.46 11.19 -11.59
N THR A 68 -7.43 12.48 -11.95
CA THR A 68 -6.84 13.55 -11.13
C THR A 68 -7.91 14.53 -10.66
N ILE A 69 -7.54 15.51 -9.83
CA ILE A 69 -8.44 16.60 -9.45
C ILE A 69 -8.95 17.33 -10.70
N GLU A 70 -8.08 17.61 -11.65
CA GLU A 70 -8.38 18.37 -12.87
C GLU A 70 -9.36 17.61 -13.74
N LYS A 71 -9.07 16.32 -14.04
CA LYS A 71 -9.97 15.46 -14.82
C LYS A 71 -11.34 15.32 -14.15
N HIS A 72 -11.36 15.10 -12.83
CA HIS A 72 -12.61 14.92 -12.09
C HIS A 72 -13.42 16.21 -11.97
N LYS A 73 -12.77 17.39 -11.87
CA LYS A 73 -13.46 18.69 -11.89
C LYS A 73 -14.04 19.00 -13.27
N LEU A 74 -13.30 18.67 -14.34
CA LEU A 74 -13.77 18.83 -15.71
C LEU A 74 -15.01 17.97 -15.97
N ASN A 75 -14.96 16.70 -15.55
CA ASN A 75 -16.10 15.79 -15.65
C ASN A 75 -15.99 14.68 -14.59
N HIS A 76 -16.84 14.76 -13.56
CA HIS A 76 -16.80 13.81 -12.43
C HIS A 76 -17.34 12.43 -12.77
N GLY A 77 -18.05 12.27 -13.90
CA GLY A 77 -18.67 11.01 -14.31
C GLY A 77 -19.79 10.53 -13.38
N ASP A 78 -20.20 9.26 -13.52
CA ASP A 78 -21.27 8.64 -12.74
C ASP A 78 -20.77 7.38 -12.00
N GLY A 79 -21.10 7.33 -10.70
CA GLY A 79 -20.76 6.20 -9.84
C GLY A 79 -21.50 4.92 -10.23
N THR A 80 -22.69 5.03 -10.80
CA THR A 80 -23.48 3.86 -11.24
C THR A 80 -22.80 3.17 -12.43
N GLN A 81 -22.25 3.96 -13.35
CA GLN A 81 -21.50 3.47 -14.49
C GLN A 81 -20.18 2.83 -14.06
N THR A 82 -19.43 3.47 -13.13
CA THR A 82 -18.20 2.87 -12.61
C THR A 82 -18.45 1.55 -11.89
N ASN A 83 -19.51 1.47 -11.07
CA ASN A 83 -19.90 0.22 -10.41
C ASN A 83 -20.22 -0.89 -11.42
N SER A 84 -21.00 -0.56 -12.46
CA SER A 84 -21.30 -1.49 -13.54
C SER A 84 -20.03 -2.00 -14.22
N LYS A 85 -19.05 -1.11 -14.46
CA LYS A 85 -17.76 -1.48 -15.05
C LYS A 85 -16.89 -2.36 -14.14
N PHE A 86 -16.88 -2.12 -12.83
CA PHE A 86 -16.17 -3.01 -11.89
C PHE A 86 -16.71 -4.44 -11.93
N HIS A 87 -18.03 -4.61 -12.07
CA HIS A 87 -18.67 -5.92 -12.17
C HIS A 87 -18.46 -6.57 -13.55
N GLU A 88 -18.62 -5.81 -14.64
CA GLU A 88 -18.43 -6.28 -16.01
C GLU A 88 -17.02 -6.87 -16.22
N LEU A 89 -16.01 -6.16 -15.72
CA LEU A 89 -14.60 -6.56 -15.82
C LEU A 89 -14.20 -7.62 -14.77
N LYS A 90 -15.11 -8.03 -13.88
CA LYS A 90 -14.84 -8.93 -12.74
C LYS A 90 -13.64 -8.47 -11.89
N LEU A 91 -13.54 -7.16 -11.67
CA LEU A 91 -12.47 -6.59 -10.84
C LEU A 91 -12.88 -6.56 -9.36
N TYR A 92 -14.14 -6.22 -9.08
CA TYR A 92 -14.67 -6.13 -7.72
C TYR A 92 -16.08 -6.73 -7.60
N LYS A 93 -16.40 -7.20 -6.40
CA LYS A 93 -17.73 -7.70 -6.01
C LYS A 93 -18.22 -6.99 -4.75
N GLU A 94 -19.53 -6.91 -4.59
CA GLU A 94 -20.13 -6.34 -3.39
C GLU A 94 -19.82 -7.18 -2.16
N ALA A 95 -19.57 -6.53 -1.03
CA ALA A 95 -19.41 -7.19 0.25
C ALA A 95 -20.03 -6.35 1.38
N SER A 96 -20.54 -7.04 2.39
CA SER A 96 -21.08 -6.45 3.61
C SER A 96 -20.61 -7.30 4.78
N ASP A 97 -19.78 -6.72 5.65
CA ASP A 97 -19.21 -7.41 6.81
C ASP A 97 -18.93 -6.38 7.91
N VAL A 98 -19.11 -6.77 9.17
CA VAL A 98 -18.87 -5.89 10.33
C VAL A 98 -17.41 -5.42 10.37
N PHE A 99 -16.46 -6.28 10.01
CA PHE A 99 -15.04 -5.93 9.90
C PHE A 99 -14.81 -4.81 8.90
N LEU A 100 -15.47 -4.84 7.73
CA LEU A 100 -15.32 -3.78 6.74
C LEU A 100 -15.86 -2.44 7.25
N THR A 101 -16.99 -2.46 7.95
CA THR A 101 -17.57 -1.26 8.56
C THR A 101 -16.65 -0.66 9.62
N GLN A 102 -16.11 -1.49 10.53
CA GLN A 102 -15.16 -1.04 11.56
C GLN A 102 -13.87 -0.46 10.95
N GLN A 103 -13.29 -1.15 9.97
CA GLN A 103 -12.09 -0.69 9.28
C GLN A 103 -12.33 0.60 8.47
N PHE A 104 -13.53 0.74 7.89
CA PHE A 104 -13.94 1.96 7.20
C PHE A 104 -14.04 3.13 8.18
N GLU A 105 -14.72 2.96 9.31
CA GLU A 105 -14.82 4.01 10.34
C GLU A 105 -13.43 4.45 10.82
N HIS A 106 -12.55 3.48 11.12
CA HIS A 106 -11.18 3.76 11.51
C HIS A 106 -10.44 4.56 10.42
N PHE A 107 -10.50 4.12 9.17
CA PHE A 107 -9.87 4.81 8.05
C PHE A 107 -10.39 6.24 7.88
N MET A 108 -11.70 6.45 7.97
CA MET A 108 -12.33 7.78 7.84
C MET A 108 -11.94 8.71 9.01
N ILE A 109 -11.83 8.19 10.23
CA ILE A 109 -11.33 8.93 11.40
C ILE A 109 -9.89 9.40 11.16
N THR A 110 -9.02 8.57 10.56
CA THR A 110 -7.64 8.98 10.22
C THR A 110 -7.57 10.13 9.19
N LEU A 111 -8.67 10.37 8.47
CA LEU A 111 -8.85 11.49 7.55
C LEU A 111 -9.58 12.68 8.20
N GLY A 112 -9.99 12.57 9.47
CA GLY A 112 -10.78 13.59 10.16
C GLY A 112 -12.23 13.66 9.67
N ILE A 113 -12.80 12.52 9.28
CA ILE A 113 -14.15 12.42 8.75
C ILE A 113 -14.98 11.49 9.64
N GLU A 114 -16.10 12.01 10.15
CA GLU A 114 -17.15 11.20 10.77
C GLU A 114 -18.11 10.70 9.68
N LYS A 115 -18.16 9.37 9.48
CA LYS A 115 -19.06 8.71 8.54
C LYS A 115 -19.25 7.25 8.90
N ASP A 116 -20.51 6.85 9.06
CA ASP A 116 -20.96 5.52 9.51
C ASP A 116 -21.72 4.73 8.42
N THR A 117 -21.98 5.36 7.26
CA THR A 117 -22.77 4.77 6.17
C THR A 117 -21.95 4.61 4.90
N ALA A 118 -21.72 3.36 4.49
CA ALA A 118 -21.02 3.02 3.26
C ALA A 118 -21.44 1.63 2.74
N LYS A 119 -21.24 1.42 1.44
CA LYS A 119 -21.29 0.10 0.79
C LYS A 119 -19.92 -0.22 0.21
N PHE A 120 -19.54 -1.49 0.23
CA PHE A 120 -18.18 -1.91 -0.09
C PHE A 120 -18.13 -2.79 -1.32
N LEU A 121 -17.06 -2.59 -2.10
CA LEU A 121 -16.66 -3.41 -3.24
C LEU A 121 -15.25 -3.92 -2.95
N ILE A 122 -15.09 -5.22 -2.76
CA ILE A 122 -13.80 -5.88 -2.51
C ILE A 122 -13.31 -6.57 -3.79
N PRO A 123 -12.01 -6.89 -3.93
CA PRO A 123 -11.50 -7.57 -5.12
C PRO A 123 -12.30 -8.85 -5.42
N TYR A 124 -12.58 -9.09 -6.69
CA TYR A 124 -13.55 -10.13 -7.11
C TYR A 124 -13.21 -11.53 -6.58
N ASN A 125 -11.92 -11.87 -6.58
CA ASN A 125 -11.41 -13.17 -6.13
C ASN A 125 -11.10 -13.24 -4.63
N TYR A 126 -11.36 -12.16 -3.87
CA TYR A 126 -11.07 -12.13 -2.44
C TYR A 126 -12.29 -12.50 -1.62
N GLU A 127 -12.06 -13.19 -0.51
CA GLU A 127 -12.97 -13.29 0.61
C GLU A 127 -12.55 -12.32 1.74
N ILE A 128 -13.43 -12.07 2.71
CA ILE A 128 -13.13 -11.19 3.85
C ILE A 128 -11.89 -11.67 4.62
N SER A 129 -11.69 -12.99 4.71
CA SER A 129 -10.50 -13.57 5.34
C SER A 129 -9.21 -13.23 4.60
N ASP A 130 -9.24 -13.03 3.28
CA ASP A 130 -8.07 -12.64 2.50
C ASP A 130 -7.63 -11.22 2.83
N LEU A 131 -8.57 -10.32 3.13
CA LEU A 131 -8.29 -8.93 3.53
C LEU A 131 -7.59 -8.83 4.89
N LYS A 132 -7.72 -9.86 5.75
CA LYS A 132 -7.12 -9.93 7.09
C LYS A 132 -5.72 -10.52 7.10
N LYS A 133 -5.26 -11.10 5.98
CA LYS A 133 -3.95 -11.75 5.91
C LYS A 133 -2.84 -10.70 6.01
N PRO A 134 -1.81 -10.93 6.86
CA PRO A 134 -0.65 -10.06 6.92
C PRO A 134 0.09 -10.08 5.58
N ARG A 135 0.69 -8.95 5.24
CA ARG A 135 1.44 -8.78 4.00
C ARG A 135 2.94 -8.73 4.27
N LYS A 136 3.68 -9.27 3.31
CA LYS A 136 5.14 -9.29 3.32
C LYS A 136 5.69 -8.09 2.56
N CYS A 137 6.97 -7.82 2.73
CA CYS A 137 7.67 -6.78 2.00
C CYS A 137 8.88 -7.36 1.26
N TYR A 138 8.93 -7.12 -0.04
CA TYR A 138 9.99 -7.60 -0.92
C TYR A 138 10.82 -6.42 -1.41
N PHE A 139 12.14 -6.59 -1.44
CA PHE A 139 13.10 -5.60 -1.91
C PHE A 139 13.79 -6.13 -3.14
N ILE A 140 13.58 -5.47 -4.28
CA ILE A 140 14.11 -5.89 -5.58
C ILE A 140 15.11 -4.88 -6.14
N CYS A 141 16.22 -5.36 -6.68
CA CYS A 141 17.12 -4.56 -7.50
C CYS A 141 16.61 -4.62 -8.96
N PRO A 142 16.41 -3.50 -9.67
CA PRO A 142 15.87 -3.54 -11.03
C PRO A 142 16.87 -4.12 -12.03
N THR A 143 18.17 -4.07 -11.74
CA THR A 143 19.22 -4.67 -12.58
C THR A 143 20.55 -4.77 -11.85
N HIS A 144 21.33 -5.79 -12.21
CA HIS A 144 22.75 -5.91 -11.83
C HIS A 144 23.72 -5.26 -12.82
N CYS A 145 23.24 -4.82 -13.99
CA CYS A 145 24.04 -4.09 -14.95
C CYS A 145 24.51 -2.76 -14.37
N LYS A 146 25.83 -2.57 -14.27
CA LYS A 146 26.45 -1.41 -13.64
C LYS A 146 26.03 -0.11 -14.35
N GLY A 147 25.50 0.85 -13.58
CA GLY A 147 25.05 2.14 -14.10
C GLY A 147 23.70 2.14 -14.82
N GLN A 148 23.02 0.99 -14.94
CA GLN A 148 21.77 0.87 -15.72
C GLN A 148 20.49 0.96 -14.89
N LYS A 149 20.60 1.11 -13.56
CA LYS A 149 19.45 1.04 -12.62
C LYS A 149 18.31 2.00 -12.95
N GLU A 150 18.61 3.23 -13.36
CA GLU A 150 17.57 4.20 -13.71
C GLU A 150 16.79 3.77 -14.96
N ASN A 151 17.48 3.27 -15.98
CA ASN A 151 16.84 2.80 -17.22
C ASN A 151 16.02 1.53 -16.96
N ALA A 152 16.56 0.60 -16.17
CA ALA A 152 15.83 -0.60 -15.76
C ALA A 152 14.58 -0.23 -14.93
N TRP A 153 14.68 0.72 -14.00
CA TRP A 153 13.51 1.22 -13.27
C TRP A 153 12.42 1.78 -14.19
N LYS A 154 12.78 2.56 -15.23
CA LYS A 154 11.82 3.04 -16.24
C LYS A 154 11.10 1.89 -16.94
N SER A 155 11.76 0.76 -17.15
CA SER A 155 11.11 -0.45 -17.70
C SER A 155 10.13 -1.09 -16.70
N PHE A 156 10.44 -1.15 -15.40
CA PHE A 156 9.50 -1.63 -14.38
C PHE A 156 8.28 -0.72 -14.28
N LEU A 157 8.50 0.59 -14.23
CA LEU A 157 7.46 1.59 -14.05
C LEU A 157 6.49 1.63 -15.25
N SER A 158 7.02 1.70 -16.48
CA SER A 158 6.19 1.79 -17.70
C SER A 158 5.35 0.54 -17.96
N LYS A 159 5.85 -0.64 -17.57
CA LYS A 159 5.17 -1.93 -17.77
C LYS A 159 4.34 -2.35 -16.55
N ASN A 160 4.42 -1.64 -15.42
CA ASN A 160 3.82 -2.03 -14.14
C ASN A 160 4.21 -3.44 -13.71
N ILE A 161 5.52 -3.73 -13.74
CA ILE A 161 6.06 -5.03 -13.35
C ILE A 161 7.22 -4.86 -12.39
N MET A 162 7.59 -5.96 -11.75
CA MET A 162 8.97 -6.22 -11.34
C MET A 162 9.42 -7.54 -11.98
N ALA A 163 10.72 -7.71 -12.24
CA ALA A 163 11.24 -8.92 -12.89
C ALA A 163 12.61 -9.34 -12.34
N ILE A 164 12.89 -10.65 -12.39
CA ILE A 164 14.20 -11.23 -12.03
C ILE A 164 14.85 -11.91 -13.24
N GLY A 165 16.18 -11.93 -13.28
CA GLY A 165 16.97 -12.34 -14.45
C GLY A 165 17.84 -13.56 -14.24
N TRP A 166 17.49 -14.67 -14.88
CA TRP A 166 18.29 -15.88 -15.06
C TRP A 166 17.87 -16.55 -16.39
N LYS A 167 18.01 -17.87 -16.53
CA LYS A 167 17.52 -18.66 -17.68
C LYS A 167 16.11 -18.26 -18.12
N HIS A 168 15.89 -18.15 -19.43
CA HIS A 168 14.58 -17.81 -20.02
C HIS A 168 13.61 -19.01 -20.11
N THR A 169 13.62 -19.89 -19.11
CA THR A 169 12.72 -21.05 -19.04
C THR A 169 11.40 -20.65 -18.39
N ASP A 170 10.26 -21.08 -18.94
CA ASP A 170 8.98 -20.85 -18.29
C ASP A 170 8.80 -21.80 -17.09
N TYR A 171 8.93 -21.26 -15.87
CA TYR A 171 8.76 -22.02 -14.64
C TYR A 171 7.36 -21.95 -14.07
N THR A 172 6.34 -21.50 -14.82
CA THR A 172 4.96 -21.34 -14.30
C THR A 172 4.46 -22.60 -13.60
N ASN A 173 4.71 -23.77 -14.18
CA ASN A 173 4.22 -25.07 -13.67
C ASN A 173 5.26 -25.86 -12.86
N TYR A 174 6.44 -25.29 -12.59
CA TYR A 174 7.53 -25.98 -11.90
C TYR A 174 7.39 -25.82 -10.38
N SER A 175 7.68 -26.87 -9.63
CA SER A 175 7.93 -26.79 -8.19
C SER A 175 9.26 -26.07 -7.90
N ILE A 176 9.45 -25.63 -6.65
CA ILE A 176 10.73 -25.02 -6.23
C ILE A 176 11.88 -26.02 -6.35
N GLU A 177 11.65 -27.31 -6.07
CA GLU A 177 12.66 -28.36 -6.19
C GLU A 177 13.11 -28.57 -7.64
N GLU A 178 12.18 -28.53 -8.59
CA GLU A 178 12.50 -28.61 -10.03
C GLU A 178 13.31 -27.40 -10.51
N ILE A 179 13.02 -26.20 -10.00
CA ILE A 179 13.82 -25.01 -10.30
C ILE A 179 15.23 -25.15 -9.71
N ILE A 180 15.36 -25.59 -8.45
CA ILE A 180 16.68 -25.80 -7.80
C ILE A 180 17.54 -26.77 -8.62
N ASN A 181 16.94 -27.86 -9.13
CA ASN A 181 17.63 -28.84 -9.97
C ASN A 181 18.09 -28.26 -11.32
N ASP A 182 17.48 -27.17 -11.79
CA ASP A 182 17.91 -26.48 -13.01
C ASP A 182 19.07 -25.49 -12.75
N TYR A 183 19.34 -25.13 -11.49
CA TYR A 183 20.41 -24.22 -11.07
C TYR A 183 21.43 -24.89 -10.12
N THR A 184 21.87 -26.11 -10.44
CA THR A 184 22.88 -26.82 -9.64
C THR A 184 24.21 -26.07 -9.53
N ASP A 185 24.54 -25.27 -10.55
CA ASP A 185 25.81 -24.54 -10.63
C ASP A 185 25.69 -23.06 -10.23
N ASP A 186 24.47 -22.55 -10.00
CA ASP A 186 24.21 -21.16 -9.63
C ASP A 186 23.18 -21.07 -8.50
N HIS A 187 23.65 -21.23 -7.27
CA HIS A 187 22.82 -21.13 -6.08
C HIS A 187 22.27 -19.71 -5.83
N THR A 188 22.76 -18.68 -6.53
CA THR A 188 22.25 -17.31 -6.38
C THR A 188 20.84 -17.12 -6.93
N ALA A 189 20.40 -18.01 -7.83
CA ALA A 189 19.06 -18.03 -8.40
C ALA A 189 17.97 -18.52 -7.42
N ILE A 190 18.34 -19.39 -6.48
CA ILE A 190 17.39 -20.19 -5.69
C ILE A 190 16.48 -19.30 -4.84
N GLU A 191 17.06 -18.41 -4.04
CA GLU A 191 16.31 -17.55 -3.13
C GLU A 191 15.40 -16.54 -3.87
N PRO A 192 15.85 -15.86 -4.93
CA PRO A 192 14.98 -15.05 -5.78
C PRO A 192 13.80 -15.82 -6.39
N PHE A 193 14.01 -17.05 -6.89
CA PHE A 193 12.92 -17.86 -7.44
C PHE A 193 11.92 -18.31 -6.36
N LYS A 194 12.42 -18.67 -5.18
CA LYS A 194 11.57 -18.95 -4.02
C LYS A 194 10.73 -17.72 -3.65
N ASN A 195 11.36 -16.56 -3.56
CA ASN A 195 10.70 -15.32 -3.17
C ASN A 195 9.66 -14.87 -4.21
N ILE A 196 9.98 -14.85 -5.51
CA ILE A 196 9.02 -14.41 -6.53
C ILE A 196 7.79 -15.33 -6.62
N LYS A 197 7.95 -16.63 -6.33
CA LYS A 197 6.83 -17.59 -6.28
C LYS A 197 6.02 -17.53 -4.99
N ASP A 198 6.61 -17.05 -3.90
CA ASP A 198 5.91 -16.86 -2.63
C ASP A 198 4.99 -15.64 -2.64
N ILE A 199 5.33 -14.60 -3.42
CA ILE A 199 4.58 -13.32 -3.46
C ILE A 199 3.09 -13.53 -3.69
N LYS A 200 2.28 -12.88 -2.86
CA LYS A 200 0.83 -12.82 -2.94
C LYS A 200 0.35 -11.43 -3.31
N GLU A 201 -0.85 -11.38 -3.89
CA GLU A 201 -1.51 -10.11 -4.16
C GLU A 201 -1.69 -9.32 -2.85
N GLY A 202 -1.35 -8.03 -2.88
CA GLY A 202 -1.34 -7.14 -1.71
C GLY A 202 0.01 -7.04 -0.99
N ASP A 203 0.99 -7.89 -1.30
CA ASP A 203 2.35 -7.74 -0.78
C ASP A 203 3.02 -6.46 -1.30
N ILE A 204 3.91 -5.90 -0.50
CA ILE A 204 4.65 -4.69 -0.85
C ILE A 204 5.92 -5.03 -1.60
N VAL A 205 6.17 -4.31 -2.69
CA VAL A 205 7.40 -4.40 -3.47
C VAL A 205 8.12 -3.06 -3.43
N CYS A 206 9.38 -3.06 -3.02
CA CYS A 206 10.26 -1.91 -2.95
C CYS A 206 11.39 -2.06 -3.98
N CYS A 207 11.42 -1.22 -5.00
CA CYS A 207 12.51 -1.20 -5.97
C CYS A 207 13.69 -0.40 -5.41
N THR A 208 14.80 -1.07 -5.14
CA THR A 208 15.95 -0.53 -4.43
C THR A 208 16.94 0.18 -5.35
N ASN A 209 17.60 1.20 -4.83
CA ASN A 209 18.79 1.82 -5.41
C ASN A 209 19.98 1.61 -4.48
N ASN A 210 20.36 0.35 -4.27
CA ASN A 210 21.40 -0.06 -3.30
C ASN A 210 21.16 0.63 -1.93
N ASN A 211 22.21 1.19 -1.30
CA ASN A 211 22.12 1.93 -0.05
C ASN A 211 21.64 3.39 -0.20
N PHE A 212 21.31 3.84 -1.41
CA PHE A 212 20.95 5.25 -1.62
C PHE A 212 19.49 5.54 -1.32
N GLY A 213 18.59 4.56 -1.53
CA GLY A 213 17.16 4.78 -1.41
C GLY A 213 16.32 3.83 -2.27
N LEU A 214 15.08 4.21 -2.55
CA LEU A 214 14.14 3.43 -3.35
C LEU A 214 13.75 4.19 -4.62
N TRP A 215 13.79 3.51 -5.76
CA TRP A 215 13.21 4.02 -7.00
C TRP A 215 11.68 4.13 -6.91
N GLY A 216 11.06 3.13 -6.27
CA GLY A 216 9.64 3.20 -5.97
C GLY A 216 9.16 2.11 -5.02
N ILE A 217 7.94 2.30 -4.52
CA ILE A 217 7.18 1.35 -3.70
C ILE A 217 5.88 1.05 -4.46
N GLY A 218 5.55 -0.23 -4.54
CA GLY A 218 4.38 -0.73 -5.25
C GLY A 218 3.71 -1.88 -4.54
N ILE A 219 2.54 -2.27 -5.06
CA ILE A 219 1.72 -3.36 -4.55
C ILE A 219 1.69 -4.48 -5.59
N ALA A 220 1.99 -5.71 -5.18
CA ALA A 220 1.91 -6.89 -6.03
C ALA A 220 0.45 -7.21 -6.38
N LEU A 221 0.19 -7.48 -7.67
CA LEU A 221 -1.16 -7.74 -8.20
C LEU A 221 -1.27 -9.02 -9.04
N SER A 222 -0.21 -9.82 -9.07
CA SER A 222 -0.27 -11.16 -9.62
C SER A 222 0.67 -12.11 -8.89
N GLN A 223 0.39 -13.41 -9.03
CA GLN A 223 1.40 -14.45 -8.83
C GLN A 223 2.49 -14.36 -9.92
N TYR A 224 3.52 -15.20 -9.79
CA TYR A 224 4.55 -15.43 -10.80
C TYR A 224 3.96 -15.57 -12.22
N LYS A 225 4.61 -14.92 -13.17
CA LYS A 225 4.36 -15.03 -14.61
C LYS A 225 5.69 -15.13 -15.37
N PHE A 226 5.59 -15.62 -16.60
CA PHE A 226 6.70 -15.69 -17.52
C PHE A 226 6.36 -14.99 -18.84
N TYR A 227 7.26 -14.16 -19.31
CA TYR A 227 7.26 -13.67 -20.68
C TYR A 227 8.70 -13.37 -21.08
N LYS A 228 9.16 -14.01 -22.16
CA LYS A 228 10.54 -13.89 -22.60
C LYS A 228 10.90 -12.43 -22.89
N ASP A 229 12.00 -11.99 -22.31
CA ASP A 229 12.61 -10.67 -22.48
C ASP A 229 11.66 -9.50 -22.13
N ILE A 230 10.76 -9.71 -21.16
CA ILE A 230 9.78 -8.71 -20.76
C ILE A 230 10.41 -7.44 -20.19
N HIS A 231 11.60 -7.53 -19.59
CA HIS A 231 12.25 -6.40 -18.94
C HIS A 231 13.66 -6.20 -19.50
N TYR A 232 13.97 -4.98 -19.93
CA TYR A 232 15.33 -4.60 -20.34
C TYR A 232 16.12 -4.14 -19.13
N ALA A 233 17.11 -4.94 -18.73
CA ALA A 233 17.94 -4.72 -17.55
C ALA A 233 19.15 -3.81 -17.83
N GLY A 234 19.46 -3.58 -19.11
CA GLY A 234 20.57 -2.72 -19.56
C GLY A 234 21.69 -3.51 -20.21
N ILE A 235 22.85 -2.89 -20.34
CA ILE A 235 24.05 -3.50 -20.95
C ILE A 235 24.90 -4.13 -19.85
N ASP A 236 25.27 -5.40 -20.01
CA ASP A 236 26.14 -6.13 -19.07
C ASP A 236 27.62 -5.73 -19.17
N GLU A 237 28.48 -6.38 -18.39
CA GLU A 237 29.92 -6.07 -18.35
C GLU A 237 30.65 -6.46 -19.65
N ASP A 238 30.07 -7.37 -20.43
CA ASP A 238 30.61 -7.83 -21.72
C ASP A 238 30.09 -6.98 -22.90
N GLY A 239 29.22 -6.01 -22.64
CA GLY A 239 28.67 -5.10 -23.64
C GLY A 239 27.42 -5.64 -24.35
N ASN A 240 26.80 -6.71 -23.85
CA ASN A 240 25.58 -7.29 -24.43
C ASN A 240 24.32 -6.75 -23.75
N ASP A 241 23.22 -6.73 -24.51
CA ASP A 241 21.90 -6.41 -23.96
C ASP A 241 21.43 -7.52 -23.01
N SER A 242 21.03 -7.14 -21.81
CA SER A 242 20.52 -8.02 -20.76
C SER A 242 19.01 -7.86 -20.59
N TYR A 243 18.30 -8.97 -20.52
CA TYR A 243 16.85 -9.02 -20.36
C TYR A 243 16.39 -10.00 -19.30
N TYR A 244 15.35 -9.65 -18.55
CA TYR A 244 14.73 -10.50 -17.52
C TYR A 244 13.35 -10.97 -17.99
N SER A 245 12.96 -12.21 -17.64
CA SER A 245 11.75 -12.86 -18.18
C SER A 245 10.74 -13.33 -17.14
N HIS A 246 11.14 -13.42 -15.88
CA HIS A 246 10.27 -13.85 -14.79
C HIS A 246 9.76 -12.63 -14.06
N TYR A 247 8.45 -12.47 -13.99
CA TYR A 247 7.87 -11.21 -13.51
C TYR A 247 6.58 -11.41 -12.72
N ILE A 248 6.17 -10.34 -12.06
CA ILE A 248 4.81 -10.16 -11.54
C ILE A 248 4.30 -8.77 -11.91
N ASP A 249 2.98 -8.59 -11.88
CA ASP A 249 2.38 -7.27 -12.01
C ASP A 249 2.52 -6.49 -10.69
N VAL A 250 2.92 -5.23 -10.79
CA VAL A 250 3.10 -4.33 -9.64
C VAL A 250 2.48 -2.97 -9.94
N ALA A 251 1.55 -2.53 -9.11
CA ALA A 251 1.09 -1.15 -9.12
C ALA A 251 2.09 -0.27 -8.34
N TRP A 252 3.00 0.39 -9.06
CA TRP A 252 3.90 1.38 -8.49
C TRP A 252 3.13 2.65 -8.11
N ILE A 253 3.17 3.03 -6.84
CA ILE A 253 2.32 4.11 -6.26
C ILE A 253 3.12 5.20 -5.55
N CYS A 254 4.32 4.89 -5.04
CA CYS A 254 5.21 5.88 -4.46
C CYS A 254 6.52 5.91 -5.24
N PHE A 255 6.79 6.98 -5.97
CA PHE A 255 8.04 7.19 -6.69
C PHE A 255 8.22 8.69 -6.96
N LYS A 256 9.42 9.10 -7.37
CA LYS A 256 9.68 10.45 -7.85
C LYS A 256 9.73 10.44 -9.38
N ASP A 257 9.14 11.44 -10.03
CA ASP A 257 9.23 11.59 -11.49
C ASP A 257 10.68 11.70 -11.96
N ASN A 258 11.52 12.35 -11.12
CA ASN A 258 12.95 12.47 -11.33
C ASN A 258 13.71 11.93 -10.12
N GLY A 259 14.65 11.02 -10.37
CA GLY A 259 15.50 10.43 -9.34
C GLY A 259 14.82 9.33 -8.52
N TYR A 260 15.23 9.20 -7.26
CA TYR A 260 14.77 8.17 -6.33
C TYR A 260 14.43 8.78 -4.97
N ILE A 261 13.65 8.06 -4.16
CA ILE A 261 13.33 8.36 -2.77
C ILE A 261 14.60 8.10 -1.93
N PRO A 262 15.31 9.12 -1.44
CA PRO A 262 16.54 8.93 -0.68
C PRO A 262 16.31 8.22 0.65
N ALA A 263 17.25 7.38 1.09
CA ALA A 263 17.14 6.66 2.36
C ALA A 263 16.91 7.58 3.57
N LYS A 264 17.46 8.81 3.53
CA LYS A 264 17.22 9.82 4.57
C LYS A 264 15.75 10.28 4.68
N GLU A 265 14.98 10.26 3.60
CA GLU A 265 13.55 10.61 3.60
C GLU A 265 12.67 9.47 4.15
N LEU A 266 13.24 8.27 4.32
CA LEU A 266 12.52 7.15 4.93
C LEU A 266 12.60 7.19 6.47
N HIS A 267 13.45 8.04 7.06
CA HIS A 267 13.60 8.17 8.51
C HIS A 267 13.79 6.81 9.22
N ILE A 268 14.71 5.99 8.71
CA ILE A 268 14.97 4.64 9.24
C ILE A 268 15.63 4.78 10.62
N LEU A 269 14.92 4.36 11.67
CA LEU A 269 15.36 4.46 13.07
C LEU A 269 15.82 3.10 13.60
N SER A 270 16.79 3.12 14.53
CA SER A 270 17.20 1.91 15.27
C SER A 270 16.01 1.33 16.06
N PRO A 271 15.81 0.00 16.07
CA PRO A 271 16.70 -1.06 15.60
C PRO A 271 16.50 -1.48 14.12
N GLU A 272 15.63 -0.81 13.38
CA GLU A 272 15.40 -1.13 11.97
C GLU A 272 16.66 -0.92 11.14
N LYS A 273 16.78 -1.72 10.07
CA LYS A 273 17.90 -1.65 9.12
C LYS A 273 17.36 -1.49 7.72
N MET A 274 18.18 -0.86 6.88
CA MET A 274 17.96 -0.86 5.43
C MET A 274 17.89 -2.28 4.89
N TRP A 275 17.27 -2.40 3.71
CA TRP A 275 17.37 -3.61 2.90
C TRP A 275 18.83 -3.93 2.54
N GLN A 276 19.07 -5.17 2.14
CA GLN A 276 20.41 -5.58 1.71
C GLN A 276 20.75 -4.96 0.34
N PRO A 277 21.90 -4.28 0.19
CA PRO A 277 22.22 -3.52 -1.02
C PRO A 277 22.46 -4.34 -2.28
N TYR A 278 22.87 -5.61 -2.14
CA TYR A 278 23.40 -6.41 -3.26
C TYR A 278 22.61 -7.71 -3.52
N GLY A 279 21.36 -7.79 -3.06
CA GLY A 279 20.50 -8.92 -3.40
C GLY A 279 19.57 -8.61 -4.57
N THR A 280 19.23 -9.64 -5.36
CA THR A 280 18.28 -9.49 -6.47
C THR A 280 16.87 -9.26 -5.94
N LEU A 281 16.37 -10.18 -5.11
CA LEU A 281 15.03 -10.14 -4.52
C LEU A 281 15.09 -10.69 -3.09
N ASN A 282 14.96 -9.81 -2.11
CA ASN A 282 15.01 -10.14 -0.70
C ASN A 282 13.64 -10.01 -0.03
N LEU A 283 13.35 -10.90 0.91
CA LEU A 283 12.13 -10.90 1.69
C LEU A 283 12.34 -10.30 3.09
N LYS A 284 11.34 -9.55 3.55
CA LYS A 284 11.05 -9.25 4.96
C LYS A 284 9.65 -9.78 5.27
N GLU A 285 9.56 -10.69 6.23
CA GLU A 285 8.28 -11.31 6.65
C GLU A 285 7.27 -10.28 7.17
N GLU A 286 7.76 -9.18 7.75
CA GLU A 286 6.95 -8.05 8.17
C GLU A 286 7.32 -6.80 7.36
N ILE A 287 6.32 -5.95 7.10
CA ILE A 287 6.54 -4.66 6.43
C ILE A 287 7.30 -3.74 7.38
N PRO A 288 8.50 -3.25 7.01
CA PRO A 288 9.23 -2.32 7.86
C PRO A 288 8.43 -1.04 8.13
N GLN A 289 8.55 -0.50 9.33
CA GLN A 289 7.75 0.64 9.78
C GLN A 289 8.02 1.87 8.92
N TYR A 290 9.26 2.09 8.48
CA TYR A 290 9.59 3.18 7.56
C TYR A 290 8.90 3.06 6.19
N ILE A 291 8.69 1.84 5.68
CA ILE A 291 7.92 1.62 4.43
C ILE A 291 6.45 1.92 4.67
N SER A 292 5.89 1.40 5.75
CA SER A 292 4.50 1.66 6.14
C SER A 292 4.25 3.16 6.30
N ASN A 293 5.11 3.86 7.03
CA ASN A 293 5.01 5.29 7.26
C ASN A 293 5.09 6.10 5.96
N TYR A 294 6.00 5.74 5.06
CA TYR A 294 6.12 6.43 3.76
C TYR A 294 4.88 6.19 2.89
N LEU A 295 4.39 4.95 2.84
CA LEU A 295 3.18 4.57 2.11
C LEU A 295 1.96 5.34 2.62
N LEU A 296 1.76 5.33 3.95
CA LEU A 296 0.63 5.97 4.62
C LEU A 296 0.78 7.50 4.73
N LYS A 297 1.92 8.07 4.31
CA LYS A 297 2.24 9.49 4.45
C LYS A 297 2.13 9.99 5.89
N ASN A 298 2.55 9.15 6.84
CA ASN A 298 2.64 9.55 8.24
C ASN A 298 3.78 10.57 8.37
N THR A 299 3.46 11.80 8.73
CA THR A 299 4.44 12.88 8.88
C THR A 299 5.28 12.68 10.15
N GLU A 300 6.43 13.37 10.26
CA GLU A 300 7.21 13.38 11.51
C GLU A 300 6.35 13.85 12.71
N THR A 301 5.38 14.73 12.47
CA THR A 301 4.44 15.21 13.50
C THR A 301 3.48 14.09 13.94
N ASP A 302 3.03 13.25 13.00
CA ASP A 302 2.23 12.06 13.30
C ASP A 302 3.07 11.00 14.01
N MET A 303 4.34 10.82 13.63
CA MET A 303 5.27 9.91 14.32
C MET A 303 5.56 10.36 15.75
N GLU A 304 5.74 11.66 16.00
CA GLU A 304 5.95 12.20 17.35
C GLU A 304 4.68 12.08 18.20
N GLN A 305 3.51 12.29 17.61
CA GLN A 305 2.22 12.04 18.27
C GLN A 305 2.00 10.55 18.55
N ASN A 306 2.32 9.67 17.61
CA ASN A 306 2.23 8.22 17.78
C ASN A 306 3.22 7.73 18.86
N SER A 307 4.44 8.28 18.89
CA SER A 307 5.41 8.02 19.95
C SER A 307 4.89 8.48 21.33
N LYS A 308 4.19 9.63 21.38
CA LYS A 308 3.50 10.09 22.60
C LYS A 308 2.35 9.14 22.97
N LEU A 309 1.56 8.66 22.01
CA LEU A 309 0.49 7.68 22.26
C LEU A 309 1.02 6.36 22.78
N GLU A 310 2.08 5.80 22.17
CA GLU A 310 2.71 4.56 22.63
C GLU A 310 3.16 4.63 24.09
N LYS A 311 3.66 5.79 24.52
CA LYS A 311 3.99 6.01 25.93
C LYS A 311 2.76 5.81 26.82
N TYR A 312 1.61 6.38 26.45
CA TYR A 312 0.38 6.22 27.22
C TYR A 312 -0.14 4.77 27.17
N ILE A 313 -0.05 4.10 26.01
CA ILE A 313 -0.43 2.70 25.85
C ILE A 313 0.42 1.82 26.76
N LYS A 314 1.74 1.95 26.76
CA LYS A 314 2.64 1.19 27.65
C LYS A 314 2.32 1.41 29.12
N ILE A 315 2.00 2.65 29.51
CA ILE A 315 1.58 2.96 30.89
C ILE A 315 0.25 2.27 31.21
N LEU A 316 -0.71 2.31 30.30
CA LEU A 316 -2.03 1.69 30.45
C LEU A 316 -1.93 0.16 30.49
N GLU A 317 -1.11 -0.47 29.65
CA GLU A 317 -0.87 -1.92 29.66
C GLU A 317 -0.21 -2.37 30.96
N ALA A 318 0.70 -1.58 31.52
CA ALA A 318 1.40 -1.87 32.77
C ALA A 318 0.50 -1.69 34.02
N ASN A 319 -0.30 -0.63 34.07
CA ASN A 319 -1.08 -0.25 35.27
C ASN A 319 -2.57 -0.56 35.17
N LYS A 320 -3.04 -1.00 34.00
CA LYS A 320 -4.45 -1.29 33.64
C LYS A 320 -5.41 -0.10 33.67
N ASN A 321 -5.02 1.02 34.29
CA ASN A 321 -5.81 2.25 34.34
C ASN A 321 -4.90 3.46 34.10
N ILE A 322 -5.46 4.51 33.50
CA ILE A 322 -4.78 5.79 33.30
C ILE A 322 -5.72 6.96 33.57
N ILE A 323 -5.23 7.97 34.28
CA ILE A 323 -5.97 9.23 34.51
C ILE A 323 -5.23 10.35 33.77
N LEU A 324 -5.90 10.92 32.77
CA LEU A 324 -5.39 12.08 32.04
C LEU A 324 -5.84 13.35 32.76
N THR A 325 -4.89 14.11 33.31
CA THR A 325 -5.15 15.37 34.05
C THR A 325 -4.71 16.59 33.24
N GLY A 326 -5.26 17.76 33.55
CA GLY A 326 -4.92 19.02 32.89
C GLY A 326 -6.09 19.99 32.80
N ALA A 327 -5.80 21.24 32.45
CA ALA A 327 -6.79 22.31 32.33
C ALA A 327 -7.95 21.94 31.36
N PRO A 328 -9.16 22.50 31.53
CA PRO A 328 -10.23 22.34 30.55
C PRO A 328 -9.78 22.73 29.14
N GLY A 329 -10.21 21.98 28.11
CA GLY A 329 -9.88 22.27 26.71
C GLY A 329 -8.53 21.71 26.21
N THR A 330 -7.73 21.04 27.03
CA THR A 330 -6.42 20.49 26.61
C THR A 330 -6.49 19.15 25.85
N GLY A 331 -7.65 18.78 25.30
CA GLY A 331 -7.78 17.60 24.44
C GLY A 331 -7.73 16.22 25.14
N LYS A 332 -7.87 16.15 26.47
CA LYS A 332 -7.80 14.88 27.23
C LYS A 332 -8.78 13.81 26.74
N THR A 333 -10.02 14.19 26.47
CA THR A 333 -11.04 13.29 25.93
C THR A 333 -10.66 12.75 24.56
N HIS A 334 -10.09 13.61 23.72
CA HIS A 334 -9.61 13.23 22.39
C HIS A 334 -8.42 12.26 22.49
N LEU A 335 -7.50 12.51 23.44
CA LEU A 335 -6.37 11.62 23.70
C LEU A 335 -6.82 10.25 24.22
N ALA A 336 -7.80 10.19 25.12
CA ALA A 336 -8.35 8.91 25.60
C ALA A 336 -8.94 8.07 24.46
N LYS A 337 -9.74 8.68 23.59
CA LYS A 337 -10.29 8.02 22.39
C LYS A 337 -9.17 7.57 21.44
N ALA A 338 -8.17 8.41 21.22
CA ALA A 338 -7.04 8.07 20.36
C ALA A 338 -6.27 6.85 20.91
N ILE A 339 -6.00 6.79 22.23
CA ILE A 339 -5.37 5.64 22.87
C ILE A 339 -6.19 4.36 22.64
N ALA A 340 -7.50 4.39 22.90
CA ALA A 340 -8.38 3.23 22.71
C ALA A 340 -8.40 2.77 21.25
N ASN A 341 -8.52 3.71 20.30
CA ASN A 341 -8.49 3.43 18.87
C ASN A 341 -7.16 2.81 18.41
N THR A 342 -6.03 3.32 18.91
CA THR A 342 -4.71 2.78 18.56
C THR A 342 -4.50 1.37 19.13
N MET A 343 -5.11 1.05 20.26
CA MET A 343 -5.07 -0.30 20.85
C MET A 343 -6.08 -1.27 20.21
N ASP A 344 -6.89 -0.81 19.25
CA ASP A 344 -8.04 -1.57 18.72
C ASP A 344 -8.95 -2.10 19.85
N ALA A 345 -9.11 -1.31 20.90
CA ALA A 345 -9.86 -1.70 22.09
C ALA A 345 -11.35 -1.37 21.91
N GLU A 346 -12.22 -2.30 22.32
CA GLU A 346 -13.63 -1.97 22.55
C GLU A 346 -13.72 -0.98 23.73
N TYR A 347 -14.45 0.12 23.55
CA TYR A 347 -14.60 1.13 24.58
C TYR A 347 -15.99 1.76 24.58
N ASP A 348 -16.37 2.29 25.73
CA ASP A 348 -17.60 3.07 25.91
C ASP A 348 -17.29 4.40 26.61
N PHE A 349 -18.13 5.42 26.41
CA PHE A 349 -17.87 6.76 26.95
C PHE A 349 -18.85 7.11 28.06
N VAL A 350 -18.34 7.24 29.29
CA VAL A 350 -19.12 7.64 30.46
C VAL A 350 -18.56 8.94 31.03
N GLN A 351 -19.46 9.90 31.32
CA GLN A 351 -19.12 11.14 31.99
C GLN A 351 -19.70 11.13 33.40
N PHE A 352 -18.84 11.14 34.41
CA PHE A 352 -19.27 11.18 35.80
C PHE A 352 -19.93 12.52 36.14
N HIS A 353 -21.11 12.44 36.74
CA HIS A 353 -21.81 13.57 37.34
C HIS A 353 -21.93 13.32 38.85
N PRO A 354 -21.98 14.34 39.72
CA PRO A 354 -22.16 14.14 41.16
C PRO A 354 -23.40 13.33 41.58
N SER A 355 -24.35 13.14 40.66
CA SER A 355 -25.55 12.30 40.86
C SER A 355 -25.39 10.85 40.39
N TYR A 356 -24.22 10.46 39.88
CA TYR A 356 -23.92 9.05 39.61
C TYR A 356 -23.76 8.33 40.95
N ASP A 357 -24.42 7.20 41.09
CA ASP A 357 -24.21 6.27 42.19
C ASP A 357 -23.65 4.95 41.65
N TYR A 358 -23.57 3.94 42.51
CA TYR A 358 -23.04 2.62 42.17
C TYR A 358 -24.09 1.70 41.52
N THR A 359 -25.33 2.17 41.32
CA THR A 359 -26.42 1.43 40.67
C THR A 359 -26.63 1.91 39.25
#